data_AF-A0A699RTF0-F1
#
_entry.id   AF-A0A699RTF0-F1
#
_cell.length_a   1.000
_cell.length_b   1.000
_cell.length_c   1.000
_cell.angle_alpha   90.00
_cell.angle_beta   90.00
_cell.angle_gamma   90.00
#
_symmetry.space_group_name_H-M   'P 1'
#
loop_
_entity.id
_entity.type
_entity.pdbx_description
1 polymer ?
#
loop_
_entity_poly.entity_id
_entity_poly.type
_entity_poly.pdbx_seq_one_letter_code
_entity_poly.pdbx_strand_id
1 'polypeptide(L)'
;MAPKRTTSSTTDQETINATSVTNAQLQAMINQGVTAALAACDALRSTNGDDSHNSGTGVRRTERATREYTYIDFLKCQPLPFKGTEGVASLSQWCERMKYVFHISNCAVENQVKFATCTLHSVALTWWN
;
A
#
# COMPACT_ATOMS: atom_id res chain seq x y z
N MET A 1 2.70 35.19 -75.16
CA MET A 1 2.49 33.98 -74.33
C MET A 1 3.18 34.18 -72.99
N ALA A 2 2.45 33.95 -71.90
CA ALA A 2 2.92 33.79 -70.51
C ALA A 2 2.56 32.34 -70.08
N PRO A 3 2.96 31.79 -68.91
CA PRO A 3 3.58 32.45 -67.76
C PRO A 3 4.72 31.70 -67.03
N LYS A 4 5.34 32.46 -66.12
CA LYS A 4 6.39 32.16 -65.15
C LYS A 4 5.88 31.17 -64.08
N ARG A 5 6.64 30.10 -63.78
CA ARG A 5 6.33 29.11 -62.72
C ARG A 5 7.03 29.48 -61.41
N THR A 6 6.23 29.71 -60.38
CA THR A 6 6.64 29.79 -58.97
C THR A 6 6.44 28.41 -58.35
N THR A 7 7.49 27.81 -57.79
CA THR A 7 7.41 26.53 -57.08
C THR A 7 7.21 26.82 -55.60
N SER A 8 6.04 26.45 -55.07
CA SER A 8 5.71 26.53 -53.65
C SER A 8 6.34 25.36 -52.91
N SER A 9 7.04 25.63 -51.81
CA SER A 9 7.52 24.60 -50.88
C SER A 9 6.34 24.05 -50.08
N THR A 10 6.03 22.76 -50.24
CA THR A 10 5.13 22.03 -49.36
C THR A 10 5.95 21.52 -48.18
N THR A 11 5.72 22.11 -47.00
CA THR A 11 6.21 21.54 -45.74
C THR A 11 5.13 20.58 -45.24
N ASP A 12 5.41 19.28 -45.29
CA ASP A 12 4.59 18.26 -44.65
C ASP A 12 4.68 18.45 -43.13
N GLN A 13 3.60 18.92 -42.52
CA GLN A 13 3.54 19.10 -41.08
C GLN A 13 3.04 17.81 -40.43
N GLU A 14 3.99 17.01 -39.94
CA GLU A 14 3.73 15.83 -39.14
C GLU A 14 3.00 16.24 -37.84
N THR A 15 1.71 15.93 -37.76
CA THR A 15 0.88 16.26 -36.60
C THR A 15 1.19 15.27 -35.49
N ILE A 16 2.10 15.64 -34.60
CA ILE A 16 2.36 14.89 -33.37
C ILE A 16 1.16 15.15 -32.44
N ASN A 17 0.23 14.20 -32.38
CA ASN A 17 -0.90 14.22 -31.45
C ASN A 17 -0.37 14.05 -30.01
N ALA A 18 0.00 15.15 -29.36
CA ALA A 18 0.33 15.16 -27.95
C ALA A 18 -0.94 14.91 -27.12
N THR A 19 -1.11 13.68 -26.61
CA THR A 19 -2.15 13.36 -25.63
C THR A 19 -1.82 14.09 -24.33
N SER A 20 -2.41 15.26 -24.14
CA SER A 20 -2.36 16.02 -22.89
C SER A 20 -3.08 15.23 -21.80
N VAL A 21 -2.32 14.69 -20.84
CA VAL A 21 -2.88 14.07 -19.63
C VAL A 21 -3.18 15.18 -18.64
N THR A 22 -4.43 15.31 -18.24
CA THR A 22 -4.90 16.32 -17.29
C THR A 22 -4.59 15.91 -15.85
N ASN A 23 -4.43 16.89 -14.95
CA ASN A 23 -4.23 16.63 -13.52
C ASN A 23 -5.37 15.78 -12.91
N ALA A 24 -6.60 15.94 -13.40
CA ALA A 24 -7.74 15.14 -12.98
C ALA A 24 -7.57 13.66 -13.36
N GLN A 25 -7.01 13.37 -14.55
CA GLN A 25 -6.72 11.99 -14.98
C GLN A 25 -5.61 11.36 -14.13
N LEU A 26 -4.56 12.12 -13.80
CA LEU A 26 -3.52 11.65 -12.87
C LEU A 26 -4.08 11.32 -11.49
N GLN A 27 -4.93 12.21 -10.94
CA GLN A 27 -5.56 11.98 -9.65
C GLN A 27 -6.48 10.76 -9.67
N ALA A 28 -7.23 10.57 -10.76
CA ALA A 28 -8.07 9.39 -10.95
C ALA A 28 -7.25 8.09 -10.98
N MET A 29 -6.12 8.07 -11.69
CA MET A 29 -5.23 6.91 -11.74
C MET A 29 -4.63 6.58 -10.36
N ILE A 30 -4.24 7.60 -9.59
CA ILE A 30 -3.72 7.43 -8.22
C ILE A 30 -4.80 6.85 -7.32
N ASN A 31 -6.00 7.45 -7.32
CA ASN A 31 -7.12 6.99 -6.49
C ASN A 31 -7.51 5.55 -6.85
N GLN A 32 -7.51 5.20 -8.14
CA GLN A 32 -7.75 3.84 -8.61
C GLN A 32 -6.68 2.86 -8.11
N GLY A 33 -5.39 3.25 -8.17
CA GLY A 33 -4.30 2.43 -7.62
C GLY A 33 -4.40 2.20 -6.11
N VAL A 34 -4.73 3.24 -5.35
CA VAL A 34 -4.94 3.15 -3.89
C VAL A 34 -6.13 2.25 -3.57
N THR A 35 -7.23 2.40 -4.30
CA THR A 35 -8.45 1.59 -4.11
C THR A 35 -8.19 0.12 -4.41
N ALA A 36 -7.46 -0.18 -5.49
CA ALA A 36 -7.08 -1.54 -5.86
C ALA A 36 -6.17 -2.19 -4.80
N ALA A 37 -5.19 -1.46 -4.28
CA ALA A 37 -4.31 -1.94 -3.22
C ALA A 37 -5.06 -2.22 -1.91
N LEU A 38 -6.03 -1.36 -1.56
CA LEU A 38 -6.88 -1.55 -0.38
C LEU A 38 -7.79 -2.78 -0.53
N ALA A 39 -8.44 -2.93 -1.68
CA ALA A 39 -9.28 -4.09 -1.97
C ALA A 39 -8.49 -5.40 -1.95
N ALA A 40 -7.25 -5.41 -2.47
CA ALA A 40 -6.37 -6.58 -2.38
C ALA A 40 -6.00 -6.92 -0.93
N CYS A 41 -5.79 -5.91 -0.08
CA CYS A 41 -5.56 -6.12 1.35
C CYS A 41 -6.79 -6.73 2.05
N ASP A 42 -7.99 -6.28 1.71
CA ASP A 42 -9.24 -6.79 2.31
C ASP A 42 -9.60 -8.20 1.82
N ALA A 43 -9.36 -8.52 0.54
CA ALA A 43 -9.63 -9.85 -0.02
C ALA A 43 -8.79 -10.94 0.67
N LEU A 44 -7.52 -10.67 0.95
CA LEU A 44 -6.64 -11.60 1.67
C LEU A 44 -7.11 -11.89 3.11
N ARG A 45 -7.79 -10.93 3.75
CA ARG A 45 -8.37 -11.09 5.09
C ARG A 45 -9.56 -12.05 5.10
N SER A 46 -10.31 -12.15 3.99
CA SER A 46 -11.49 -13.00 3.89
C SER A 46 -11.17 -14.49 3.71
N THR A 47 -9.96 -14.84 3.26
CA THR A 47 -9.58 -16.24 2.97
C THR A 47 -9.19 -17.03 4.22
N ASN A 48 -8.86 -16.37 5.33
CA ASN A 48 -8.43 -17.02 6.58
C ASN A 48 -9.59 -17.25 7.58
N GLY A 49 -10.83 -17.24 7.10
CA GLY A 49 -12.04 -17.39 7.90
C GLY A 49 -12.57 -18.82 7.95
N ASP A 50 -11.77 -19.79 8.36
CA ASP A 50 -12.27 -21.05 8.92
C ASP A 50 -11.19 -21.68 9.80
N ASP A 51 -11.22 -21.33 11.08
CA ASP A 51 -10.58 -22.15 12.11
C ASP A 51 -11.68 -22.61 13.08
N SER A 52 -12.53 -23.48 12.55
CA SER A 52 -13.43 -24.34 13.32
C SER A 52 -12.62 -25.22 14.27
N HIS A 53 -12.30 -24.72 15.46
CA HIS A 53 -11.70 -25.53 16.52
C HIS A 53 -12.77 -26.33 17.29
N ASN A 54 -13.15 -27.48 16.73
CA ASN A 54 -13.60 -28.61 17.55
C ASN A 54 -12.39 -29.45 17.95
N SER A 55 -12.04 -29.46 19.24
CA SER A 55 -11.35 -30.59 19.87
C SER A 55 -11.49 -30.48 21.39
N GLY A 56 -12.55 -31.09 21.92
CA GLY A 56 -12.60 -31.44 23.32
C GLY A 56 -11.65 -32.59 23.61
N THR A 57 -10.67 -32.39 24.49
CA THR A 57 -10.23 -33.42 25.45
C THR A 57 -9.40 -32.76 26.54
N GLY A 58 -9.80 -33.01 27.79
CA GLY A 58 -9.19 -32.38 28.95
C GLY A 58 -7.77 -32.88 29.19
N VAL A 59 -6.87 -31.94 29.46
CA VAL A 59 -5.77 -32.05 30.43
C VAL A 59 -5.43 -30.60 30.78
N ARG A 60 -5.46 -30.32 32.09
CA ARG A 60 -5.21 -29.05 32.80
C ARG A 60 -4.58 -27.94 31.94
N ARG A 61 -5.42 -26.98 31.54
CA ARG A 61 -4.96 -25.69 31.04
C ARG A 61 -4.25 -24.98 32.19
N THR A 62 -2.93 -25.00 32.19
CA THR A 62 -2.22 -23.77 32.57
C THR A 62 -2.75 -22.74 31.59
N GLU A 63 -3.60 -21.82 32.06
CA GLU A 63 -3.91 -20.61 31.31
C GLU A 63 -2.58 -20.10 30.77
N ARG A 64 -2.40 -20.14 29.44
CA ARG A 64 -1.42 -19.26 28.82
C ARG A 64 -1.91 -17.89 29.24
N ALA A 65 -1.27 -17.32 30.25
CA ALA A 65 -1.42 -15.91 30.55
C ALA A 65 -1.25 -15.23 29.19
N THR A 66 -2.34 -14.66 28.69
CA THR A 66 -2.42 -14.03 27.37
C THR A 66 -1.44 -12.87 27.44
N ARG A 67 -0.16 -13.11 27.13
CA ARG A 67 0.87 -12.09 27.23
C ARG A 67 0.53 -11.08 26.15
N GLU A 68 -0.08 -9.98 26.57
CA GLU A 68 -0.40 -8.87 25.71
C GLU A 68 0.89 -8.44 24.99
N TYR A 69 0.85 -8.46 23.67
CA TYR A 69 1.98 -8.09 22.86
C TYR A 69 2.27 -6.60 23.04
N THR A 70 3.41 -6.29 23.66
CA THR A 70 3.75 -4.92 24.02
C THR A 70 4.45 -4.20 22.88
N TYR A 71 4.49 -2.86 22.95
CA TYR A 71 5.29 -2.04 22.03
C TYR A 71 6.77 -2.44 22.00
N ILE A 72 7.33 -2.91 23.13
CA ILE A 72 8.71 -3.40 23.19
C ILE A 72 8.89 -4.66 22.35
N ASP A 73 7.91 -5.56 22.39
CA ASP A 73 7.94 -6.76 21.57
C ASP A 73 7.83 -6.39 20.07
N PHE A 74 7.01 -5.37 19.72
CA PHE A 74 6.94 -4.80 18.36
C PHE A 74 8.30 -4.34 17.85
N LEU A 75 9.04 -3.59 18.65
CA LEU A 75 10.37 -3.11 18.27
C LEU A 75 11.39 -4.23 18.09
N LYS A 76 11.27 -5.35 18.83
CA LYS A 76 12.15 -6.51 18.64
C LYS A 76 12.01 -7.16 17.26
N CYS A 77 10.85 -7.02 16.61
CA CYS A 77 10.63 -7.49 15.26
C CYS A 77 11.28 -6.62 14.18
N GLN A 78 11.92 -5.50 14.57
CA GLN A 78 12.58 -4.55 13.68
C GLN A 78 11.65 -4.17 12.51
N PRO A 79 10.55 -3.46 12.82
CA PRO A 79 9.56 -3.14 11.81
C PRO A 79 10.17 -2.20 10.78
N LEU A 80 9.79 -2.38 9.52
CA LEU A 80 10.32 -1.61 8.40
C LEU A 80 9.78 -0.17 8.49
N PRO A 81 10.61 0.88 8.48
CA PRO A 81 10.13 2.25 8.38
C PRO A 81 9.69 2.58 6.96
N PHE A 82 8.73 3.52 6.82
CA PHE A 82 8.28 4.04 5.53
C PHE A 82 8.36 5.58 5.52
N LYS A 83 9.07 6.17 4.56
CA LYS A 83 9.27 7.64 4.50
C LYS A 83 8.24 8.35 3.64
N GLY A 84 7.54 7.62 2.76
CA GLY A 84 6.51 8.18 1.88
C GLY A 84 7.02 8.68 0.54
N THR A 85 8.29 8.47 0.21
CA THR A 85 8.90 8.90 -1.07
C THR A 85 9.25 7.71 -1.98
N GLU A 86 9.15 6.49 -1.46
CA GLU A 86 9.65 5.27 -2.10
C GLU A 86 8.64 4.62 -3.07
N GLY A 87 7.49 5.25 -3.31
CA GLY A 87 6.47 4.82 -4.27
C GLY A 87 5.60 3.65 -3.82
N VAL A 88 4.69 3.22 -4.70
CA VAL A 88 3.64 2.23 -4.40
C VAL A 88 4.19 0.85 -4.07
N ALA A 89 5.24 0.40 -4.76
CA ALA A 89 5.85 -0.91 -4.49
C ALA A 89 6.41 -0.99 -3.05
N SER A 90 7.07 0.07 -2.60
CA SER A 90 7.62 0.16 -1.23
C SER A 90 6.51 0.26 -0.19
N LEU A 91 5.42 0.98 -0.50
CA LEU A 91 4.23 1.00 0.35
C LEU A 91 3.61 -0.39 0.48
N SER A 92 3.45 -1.13 -0.62
CA SER A 92 2.94 -2.50 -0.60
C SER A 92 3.84 -3.42 0.23
N GLN A 93 5.16 -3.33 0.07
CA GLN A 93 6.11 -4.10 0.86
C GLN A 93 6.03 -3.78 2.36
N TRP A 94 5.90 -2.49 2.70
CA TRP A 94 5.71 -2.06 4.09
C TRP A 94 4.42 -2.61 4.69
N CYS A 95 3.30 -2.56 3.95
CA CYS A 95 2.02 -3.13 4.40
C CYS A 95 2.14 -4.63 4.67
N GLU A 96 2.75 -5.40 3.76
CA GLU A 96 2.95 -6.84 3.94
C GLU A 96 3.85 -7.16 5.14
N ARG A 97 4.94 -6.38 5.33
CA ARG A 97 5.79 -6.52 6.51
C ARG A 97 5.03 -6.24 7.79
N MET A 98 4.15 -5.23 7.79
CA MET A 98 3.39 -4.86 8.97
C MET A 98 2.35 -5.92 9.34
N LYS A 99 1.64 -6.48 8.36
CA LYS A 99 0.74 -7.64 8.55
C LYS A 99 1.48 -8.83 9.14
N TYR A 100 2.66 -9.15 8.60
CA TYR A 100 3.48 -10.25 9.11
C TYR A 100 3.89 -10.02 10.56
N VAL A 101 4.41 -8.83 10.87
CA VAL A 101 4.81 -8.46 12.24
C VAL A 101 3.62 -8.58 13.19
N PHE A 102 2.42 -8.07 12.85
CA PHE A 102 1.26 -8.19 13.73
C PHE A 102 0.78 -9.63 13.92
N HIS A 103 0.86 -10.46 12.87
CA HIS A 103 0.42 -11.84 12.92
C HIS A 103 1.32 -12.71 13.80
N ILE A 104 2.64 -12.71 13.57
CA ILE A 104 3.58 -13.53 14.36
C ILE A 104 3.60 -13.14 15.83
N SER A 105 3.17 -11.92 16.11
CA SER A 105 3.30 -11.29 17.39
C SER A 105 2.01 -11.29 18.19
N ASN A 106 0.91 -11.77 17.60
CA ASN A 106 -0.41 -11.73 18.20
C ASN A 106 -0.80 -10.31 18.65
N CYS A 107 -0.51 -9.30 17.83
CA CYS A 107 -0.81 -7.90 18.13
C CYS A 107 -2.32 -7.64 18.10
N ALA A 108 -2.85 -7.18 19.22
CA ALA A 108 -4.26 -6.82 19.35
C ALA A 108 -4.64 -5.69 18.37
N VAL A 109 -5.83 -5.78 17.76
CA VAL A 109 -6.28 -4.92 16.66
C VAL A 109 -6.26 -3.44 17.05
N GLU A 110 -6.59 -3.13 18.30
CA GLU A 110 -6.58 -1.79 18.89
C GLU A 110 -5.18 -1.14 18.97
N ASN A 111 -4.12 -1.94 18.89
CA ASN A 111 -2.73 -1.49 18.96
C ASN A 111 -2.04 -1.49 17.59
N GLN A 112 -2.58 -2.19 16.59
CA GLN A 112 -1.96 -2.32 15.27
C GLN A 112 -1.73 -0.95 14.60
N VAL A 113 -2.75 -0.10 14.55
CA VAL A 113 -2.61 1.24 13.96
C VAL A 113 -1.58 2.06 14.75
N LYS A 114 -1.65 2.06 16.08
CA LYS A 114 -0.70 2.79 16.94
C LYS A 114 0.74 2.35 16.73
N PHE A 115 0.98 1.06 16.53
CA PHE A 115 2.33 0.53 16.31
C PHE A 115 2.81 0.77 14.89
N ALA A 116 1.94 0.62 13.88
CA ALA A 116 2.27 0.92 12.50
C ALA A 116 2.68 2.39 12.32
N THR A 117 1.96 3.31 12.94
CA THR A 117 2.22 4.75 12.81
C THR A 117 3.56 5.16 13.39
N CYS A 118 4.06 4.46 14.40
CA CYS A 118 5.43 4.65 14.92
C CYS A 118 6.54 4.37 13.90
N THR A 119 6.22 3.73 12.78
CA THR A 119 7.18 3.39 11.72
C THR A 119 7.09 4.31 10.50
N LEU A 120 6.10 5.20 10.48
CA LEU A 120 5.99 6.24 9.47
C LEU A 120 6.99 7.36 9.79
N HIS A 121 7.70 7.82 8.76
CA HIS A 121 8.72 8.86 8.87
C HIS A 121 8.49 9.93 7.82
N SER A 122 9.09 11.11 8.02
CA SER A 122 9.18 12.19 7.03
C SER A 122 7.82 12.51 6.39
N VAL A 123 7.70 12.39 5.06
CA VAL A 123 6.51 12.75 4.29
C VAL A 123 5.33 11.88 4.74
N ALA A 124 5.53 10.58 4.95
CA ALA A 124 4.48 9.69 5.43
C ALA A 124 3.93 10.11 6.80
N LEU A 125 4.78 10.58 7.71
CA LEU A 125 4.36 11.08 9.02
C LEU A 125 3.59 12.41 8.90
N THR A 126 4.01 13.31 8.00
CA THR A 126 3.28 14.56 7.73
C THR A 126 1.90 14.33 7.14
N TRP A 127 1.73 13.32 6.29
CA TRP A 127 0.41 12.98 5.71
C TRP A 127 -0.54 12.31 6.70
N TRP A 128 0.01 11.67 7.74
CA TRP A 128 -0.76 10.94 8.75
C TRP A 128 -1.31 11.84 9.88
N ASN A 129 -0.62 12.95 10.17
CA ASN A 129 -1.03 13.93 11.19
C ASN A 129 -2.05 14.93 10.65
#